data_AF-A0A7C5GIU9-F1
#
_entry.id   AF-A0A7C5GIU9-F1
#
_cell.length_a   1.000
_cell.length_b   1.000
_cell.length_c   1.000
_cell.angle_alpha   90.00
_cell.angle_beta   90.00
_cell.angle_gamma   90.00
#
_symmetry.space_group_name_H-M   'P 1'
#
loop_
_entity.id
_entity.type
_entity.pdbx_description
1 polymer ?
#
loop_
_entity_poly.entity_id
_entity_poly.type
_entity_poly.pdbx_seq_one_letter_code
_entity_poly.pdbx_strand_id
1 'polypeptide(L)'
;MNAGESERALERELISAGDFVRTNVKRVPIGVRSIDDMLGGGIEVGIITEIYGEGGAGKTNLALMLAKTTITSKGICVYIDSE
;
A
#
# COMPACT_ATOMS: atom_id res chain seq x y z
N MET A 1 -26.43 -27.88 1.41
CA MET A 1 -25.39 -27.11 2.10
C MET A 1 -25.80 -26.97 3.55
N ASN A 2 -24.93 -27.33 4.48
CA ASN A 2 -25.16 -27.04 5.90
C ASN A 2 -24.80 -25.57 6.20
N ALA A 3 -25.26 -25.04 7.33
CA ALA A 3 -25.06 -23.63 7.68
C ALA A 3 -23.58 -23.18 7.65
N GLY A 4 -22.65 -24.06 8.04
CA GLY A 4 -21.21 -23.80 8.02
C GLY A 4 -20.59 -23.80 6.61
N GLU A 5 -21.21 -24.46 5.64
CA GLU A 5 -20.79 -24.41 4.23
C GLU A 5 -21.26 -23.12 3.55
N SER A 6 -22.43 -22.61 3.91
CA SER A 6 -22.93 -21.32 3.43
C SER A 6 -22.13 -20.14 3.99
N GLU A 7 -21.74 -20.18 5.26
CA GLU A 7 -20.92 -19.13 5.88
C GLU A 7 -19.53 -19.03 5.24
N ARG A 8 -18.87 -20.17 5.00
CA ARG A 8 -17.57 -20.23 4.30
C ARG A 8 -17.66 -19.81 2.83
N ALA A 9 -18.80 -20.04 2.17
CA ALA A 9 -19.01 -19.60 0.79
C ALA A 9 -19.17 -18.07 0.74
N LEU A 10 -19.90 -17.48 1.69
CA LEU A 10 -20.04 -16.03 1.83
C LEU A 10 -18.70 -15.37 2.17
N GLU A 11 -17.88 -15.96 3.05
CA GLU A 11 -16.52 -15.46 3.32
C GLU A 11 -15.65 -15.46 2.06
N ARG A 12 -15.69 -16.54 1.27
CA ARG A 12 -14.96 -16.63 -0.01
C ARG A 12 -15.46 -15.62 -1.04
N GLU A 13 -16.77 -15.41 -1.10
CA GLU A 13 -17.40 -14.45 -2.00
C GLU A 13 -17.11 -13.00 -1.57
N LEU A 14 -17.08 -12.69 -0.27
CA LEU A 14 -16.64 -11.40 0.26
C LEU A 14 -15.15 -11.13 0.02
N ILE A 15 -14.29 -12.14 0.19
CA ILE A 15 -12.86 -12.03 -0.14
C ILE A 15 -12.70 -11.79 -1.64
N SER A 16 -13.40 -12.56 -2.48
CA SER A 16 -13.39 -12.41 -3.93
C SER A 16 -13.98 -11.08 -4.40
N ALA A 17 -15.04 -10.58 -3.76
CA ALA A 17 -15.66 -9.30 -4.07
C ALA A 17 -14.80 -8.12 -3.58
N GLY A 18 -14.13 -8.27 -2.44
CA GLY A 18 -13.13 -7.32 -1.93
C GLY A 18 -11.92 -7.21 -2.86
N ASP A 19 -11.53 -8.32 -3.49
CA ASP A 19 -10.50 -8.35 -4.53
C ASP A 19 -11.00 -7.76 -5.87
N PHE A 20 -12.29 -7.94 -6.20
CA PHE A 20 -12.87 -7.46 -7.47
C PHE A 20 -13.10 -5.93 -7.51
N VAL A 21 -13.21 -5.26 -6.37
CA VAL A 21 -13.31 -3.78 -6.30
C VAL A 21 -11.95 -3.08 -6.47
N ARG A 22 -10.82 -3.79 -6.44
CA ARG A 22 -9.49 -3.21 -6.70
C ARG A 22 -9.16 -3.21 -8.19
N THR A 23 -9.87 -2.39 -8.95
CA THR A 23 -9.68 -2.19 -10.39
C THR A 23 -8.29 -1.59 -10.71
N ASN A 24 -7.31 -2.43 -11.04
CA ASN A 24 -6.09 -2.09 -11.81
C ASN A 24 -5.31 -0.82 -11.40
N VAL A 25 -5.32 -0.46 -10.11
CA VAL A 25 -4.58 0.69 -9.60
C VAL A 25 -3.12 0.29 -9.43
N LYS A 26 -2.22 0.96 -10.15
CA LYS A 26 -0.78 0.75 -9.99
C LYS A 26 -0.36 1.22 -8.59
N ARG A 27 0.33 0.35 -7.84
CA ARG A 27 0.90 0.67 -6.52
C ARG A 27 2.41 0.54 -6.54
N VAL A 28 3.08 1.35 -5.74
CA VAL A 28 4.53 1.27 -5.49
C VAL A 28 4.72 0.79 -4.05
N PRO A 29 5.37 -0.37 -3.84
CA PRO A 29 5.66 -0.84 -2.49
C PRO A 29 6.64 0.11 -1.80
N ILE A 30 6.47 0.29 -0.50
CA ILE A 30 7.43 0.97 0.38
C ILE A 30 8.66 0.07 0.57
N GLY A 31 8.48 -1.25 0.53
CA GLY A 31 9.55 -2.24 0.76
C GLY A 31 9.61 -2.75 2.20
N VAL A 32 8.54 -2.51 2.98
CA VAL A 32 8.35 -3.03 4.34
C VAL A 32 7.06 -3.83 4.34
N ARG A 33 7.19 -5.16 4.40
CA ARG A 33 6.06 -6.09 4.23
C ARG A 33 4.83 -5.73 5.07
N SER A 34 5.00 -5.44 6.36
CA SER A 34 3.87 -5.11 7.24
C SER A 34 3.14 -3.83 6.82
N ILE A 35 3.86 -2.84 6.29
CA ILE A 35 3.27 -1.59 5.80
C ILE A 35 2.64 -1.79 4.43
N ASP A 36 3.31 -2.52 3.54
CA ASP A 36 2.79 -2.83 2.21
C ASP A 36 1.49 -3.63 2.31
N ASP A 37 1.43 -4.62 3.20
CA ASP A 37 0.21 -5.40 3.49
C ASP A 37 -0.91 -4.50 4.04
N MET A 38 -0.59 -3.59 4.98
CA MET A 38 -1.55 -2.62 5.53
C MET A 38 -2.13 -1.68 4.46
N LEU A 39 -1.30 -1.28 3.49
CA LEU A 39 -1.69 -0.41 2.37
C LEU A 39 -2.26 -1.18 1.16
N GLY A 40 -2.31 -2.51 1.26
CA GLY A 40 -2.76 -3.41 0.20
C GLY A 40 -1.90 -3.34 -1.06
N GLY A 41 -0.58 -3.45 -0.88
CA GLY A 41 0.44 -3.49 -1.94
C GLY A 41 1.28 -2.22 -2.07
N GLY A 42 1.09 -1.24 -1.19
CA GLY A 42 1.86 0.01 -1.15
C GLY A 42 1.08 1.25 -1.60
N ILE A 43 1.83 2.30 -1.94
CA ILE A 43 1.31 3.63 -2.26
C ILE A 43 0.70 3.65 -3.66
N GLU A 44 -0.50 4.20 -3.76
CA GLU A 44 -1.22 4.37 -5.02
C GLU A 44 -0.54 5.40 -5.93
N VAL A 45 -0.40 5.07 -7.22
CA VAL A 45 0.18 5.96 -8.23
C VAL A 45 -0.88 6.89 -8.79
N GLY A 46 -0.49 8.15 -9.06
CA GLY A 46 -1.37 9.14 -9.69
C GLY A 46 -2.15 10.01 -8.70
N ILE A 47 -1.85 9.90 -7.41
CA ILE A 47 -2.46 10.69 -6.34
C ILE A 47 -1.40 11.40 -5.49
N ILE A 48 -1.83 12.37 -4.68
CA ILE A 48 -1.03 12.94 -3.60
C ILE A 48 -1.26 12.09 -2.35
N THR A 49 -0.17 11.70 -1.68
CA THR A 49 -0.22 11.01 -0.39
C THR A 49 0.42 11.87 0.69
N GLU A 50 -0.26 12.04 1.82
CA GLU A 50 0.24 12.77 2.99
C GLU A 50 0.69 11.78 4.08
N ILE A 51 1.86 12.04 4.67
CA ILE A 51 2.36 11.31 5.84
C ILE A 51 2.53 12.32 6.97
N TYR A 52 1.69 12.22 8.01
CA TYR A 52 1.70 13.13 9.16
C TYR A 52 2.01 12.39 10.47
N GLY A 53 2.41 13.13 11.49
CA GLY A 53 2.76 12.60 12.82
C GLY A 53 3.79 13.46 13.55
N GLU A 54 4.06 13.14 14.81
CA GLU A 54 5.00 13.87 15.67
C GLU A 54 6.44 13.88 15.13
N GLY A 55 7.26 14.82 15.63
CA GLY A 55 8.69 14.84 15.38
C GLY A 55 9.33 13.51 15.81
N GLY A 56 10.18 12.92 14.96
CA GLY A 56 10.79 11.61 15.24
C GLY A 56 9.93 10.39 14.94
N ALA A 57 8.68 10.53 14.48
CA ALA A 57 7.80 9.40 14.13
C ALA A 57 8.25 8.59 12.89
N GLY A 58 9.36 8.96 12.23
CA GLY A 58 9.90 8.22 11.09
C GLY A 58 9.31 8.59 9.72
N LYS A 59 8.61 9.73 9.61
CA LYS A 59 8.00 10.21 8.34
C LYS A 59 9.02 10.32 7.20
N THR A 60 10.15 10.99 7.45
CA THR A 60 11.25 11.13 6.49
C THR A 60 11.83 9.77 6.11
N ASN A 61 11.98 8.85 7.07
CA ASN A 61 12.45 7.50 6.78
C ASN A 61 11.48 6.75 5.85
N LEU A 62 10.17 6.91 6.04
CA LEU A 62 9.16 6.29 5.18
C LEU A 62 9.23 6.84 3.75
N ALA A 63 9.38 8.17 3.60
CA ALA A 63 9.59 8.81 2.29
C ALA A 63 10.88 8.32 1.61
N LEU A 64 11.98 8.21 2.35
CA LEU A 64 13.26 7.71 1.83
C LEU A 64 13.21 6.22 1.46
N MET A 65 12.48 5.39 2.19
CA MET A 65 12.25 3.98 1.83
C MET A 65 11.48 3.86 0.52
N LEU A 66 10.43 4.67 0.33
CA LEU A 66 9.71 4.73 -0.94
C LEU A 66 10.61 5.20 -2.10
N ALA A 67 11.44 6.21 -1.87
CA ALA A 67 12.42 6.71 -2.84
C ALA A 67 13.41 5.61 -3.24
N LYS A 68 13.98 4.90 -2.26
CA LYS A 68 14.86 3.75 -2.50
C LYS A 68 14.17 2.70 -3.38
N THR A 69 12.98 2.27 -3.00
CA THR A 69 12.25 1.22 -3.73
C THR A 69 11.90 1.66 -5.15
N THR A 70 11.56 2.93 -5.35
CA THR A 70 11.33 3.54 -6.66
C THR A 70 12.58 3.46 -7.54
N ILE A 71 13.74 3.88 -7.03
CA ILE A 71 15.01 3.89 -7.78
C ILE A 71 15.48 2.47 -8.09
N THR A 72 15.36 1.53 -7.15
CA THR A 72 15.71 0.12 -7.39
C THR A 72 14.84 -0.53 -8.45
N SER A 73 13.61 -0.03 -8.62
CA SER A 73 12.68 -0.43 -9.68
C SER A 73 12.93 0.30 -11.00
N LYS A 74 14.06 1.01 -11.13
CA LYS A 74 14.44 1.86 -12.28
C LYS A 74 13.51 3.06 -12.51
N GLY A 75 12.76 3.47 -11.48
CA GLY A 75 12.01 4.71 -11.48
C GLY A 75 12.89 5.93 -11.15
N ILE A 76 12.33 7.12 -11.33
CA ILE A 76 12.97 8.39 -10.96
C ILE A 76 12.28 8.91 -9.71
N CYS A 77 13.08 9.39 -8.75
CA CYS A 77 12.59 10.05 -7.55
C CYS A 77 13.18 11.46 -7.48
N VAL A 78 12.35 12.45 -7.19
CA VAL A 78 12.77 13.81 -6.85
C VAL A 78 12.46 14.01 -5.38
N TYR A 79 13.48 14.38 -4.60
CA TYR A 79 13.31 14.73 -3.19
C TYR A 79 13.49 16.24 -3.06
N ILE A 80 12.45 16.92 -2.62
CA ILE A 80 12.48 18.37 -2.39
C ILE A 80 12.64 18.56 -0.89
N ASP A 81 13.83 18.98 -0.49
CA ASP A 81 14.12 19.36 0.88
C ASP A 81 14.10 20.89 0.99
N SER A 82 13.32 21.40 1.92
CA SER A 82 13.27 22.83 2.23
C SER A 82 13.62 23.12 3.70
N GLU A 83 14.04 22.10 4.44
CA GLU A 83 14.68 22.29 5.76
C GLU A 83 16.15 22.66 5.62
#